data_AF-A0A524JMN5-F1
#
_entry.id   AF-A0A524JMN5-F1
#
_cell.length_a   1.000
_cell.length_b   1.000
_cell.length_c   1.000
_cell.angle_alpha   90.00
_cell.angle_beta   90.00
_cell.angle_gamma   90.00
#
_symmetry.space_group_name_H-M   'P 1'
#
loop_
_entity.id
_entity.type
_entity.pdbx_description
1 polymer ?
#
loop_
_entity_poly.entity_id
_entity_poly.type
_entity_poly.pdbx_seq_one_letter_code
_entity_poly.pdbx_strand_id
1 'polypeptide(L)'
;MKIYQLFAADNFSDPAMLEWVRLEAEYVMKIMEADPNYALAGRMRQVMPPENLMRYFRQRERIERAHCIFQYLLTFLGHIPSEEEVRGDLVDPAEQLRSFVAYEVDLLLEQDVRNAVFQETNPNGLHHARSEGDCEKRILLMNRMLRGMLAKCEGDIPAALGGMCRTVEQLALFWFDVHDNDIRRVRRSDIFMFLLAHLVRSRCRRPS
;
A
#
# COMPACT_ATOMS: atom_id res chain seq x y z
N MET A 1 15.60 -13.72 -1.52
CA MET A 1 14.28 -14.37 -1.46
C MET A 1 13.28 -13.40 -2.04
N LYS A 2 12.49 -13.77 -3.05
CA LYS A 2 11.55 -12.84 -3.70
C LYS A 2 10.30 -12.69 -2.83
N ILE A 3 9.69 -11.50 -2.82
CA ILE A 3 8.59 -11.17 -1.89
C ILE A 3 7.37 -12.10 -2.07
N TYR A 4 7.06 -12.50 -3.31
CA TYR A 4 6.03 -13.50 -3.62
C TYR A 4 6.26 -14.88 -2.99
N GLN A 5 7.50 -15.22 -2.62
CA GLN A 5 7.84 -16.50 -1.97
C GLN A 5 7.70 -16.42 -0.43
N LEU A 6 7.84 -15.22 0.15
CA LEU A 6 7.53 -14.98 1.56
C LEU A 6 6.02 -15.08 1.81
N PHE A 7 5.22 -14.59 0.87
CA PHE A 7 3.80 -14.33 1.08
C PHE A 7 2.87 -15.16 0.18
N ALA A 8 3.23 -16.43 -0.06
CA ALA A 8 2.31 -17.38 -0.68
C ALA A 8 1.08 -17.60 0.22
N ALA A 9 -0.11 -17.74 -0.36
CA ALA A 9 -1.37 -17.82 0.38
C ALA A 9 -1.41 -18.98 1.39
N ASP A 10 -0.73 -20.10 1.06
CA ASP A 10 -0.62 -21.29 1.92
C ASP A 10 0.14 -21.04 3.23
N ASN A 11 0.89 -19.93 3.34
CA ASN A 11 1.58 -19.52 4.57
C ASN A 11 0.68 -18.79 5.58
N PHE A 12 -0.59 -18.48 5.22
CA PHE A 12 -1.48 -17.63 6.02
C PHE A 12 -2.80 -18.28 6.44
N SER A 13 -2.96 -19.58 6.18
CA SER A 13 -4.06 -20.38 6.74
C SER A 13 -3.85 -20.74 8.22
N ASP A 14 -2.66 -20.50 8.78
CA ASP A 14 -2.36 -20.66 10.21
C ASP A 14 -2.91 -19.47 11.02
N PRO A 15 -3.81 -19.69 12.01
CA PRO A 15 -4.30 -18.64 12.91
C PRO A 15 -3.18 -17.86 13.62
N ALA A 16 -2.05 -18.49 13.94
CA ALA A 16 -0.92 -17.82 14.58
C ALA A 16 -0.24 -16.80 13.65
N MET A 17 -0.18 -17.10 12.35
CA MET A 17 0.33 -16.18 11.33
C MET A 17 -0.61 -15.00 11.10
N LEU A 18 -1.93 -15.23 11.11
CA LEU A 18 -2.93 -14.15 11.01
C LEU A 18 -2.82 -13.19 12.20
N GLU A 19 -2.73 -13.73 13.42
CA GLU A 19 -2.57 -12.93 14.64
C GLU A 19 -1.23 -12.17 14.66
N TRP A 20 -0.14 -12.78 14.20
CA TRP A 20 1.14 -12.08 14.05
C TRP A 20 1.05 -10.90 13.06
N VAL A 21 0.41 -11.08 11.89
CA VAL A 21 0.21 -9.97 10.93
C VAL A 21 -0.63 -8.84 11.55
N ARG A 22 -1.68 -9.17 12.32
CA ARG A 22 -2.51 -8.19 13.02
C ARG A 22 -1.70 -7.36 14.01
N LEU A 23 -0.98 -8.03 14.92
CA LEU A 23 -0.18 -7.38 15.97
C LEU A 23 0.95 -6.50 15.40
N GLU A 24 1.62 -6.96 14.34
CA GLU A 24 2.66 -6.19 13.66
C GLU A 24 2.11 -4.97 12.90
N ALA A 25 0.95 -5.10 12.26
CA ALA A 25 0.30 -3.97 11.61
C ALA A 25 -0.16 -2.91 12.62
N GLU A 26 -0.73 -3.33 13.76
CA GLU A 26 -1.08 -2.43 14.88
C GLU A 26 0.16 -1.74 15.46
N TYR A 27 1.31 -2.43 15.53
CA TYR A 27 2.57 -1.84 15.94
C TYR A 27 3.09 -0.82 14.90
N VAL A 28 3.04 -1.14 13.61
CA VAL A 28 3.41 -0.22 12.52
C VAL A 28 2.55 1.05 12.53
N MET A 29 1.24 0.93 12.76
CA MET A 29 0.34 2.09 12.91
C MET A 29 0.74 2.97 14.09
N LYS A 30 0.93 2.41 15.29
CA LYS A 30 1.34 3.16 16.48
C LYS A 30 2.66 3.90 16.26
N ILE A 31 3.57 3.33 15.48
CA ILE A 31 4.81 4.01 15.09
C ILE A 31 4.53 5.16 14.11
N MET A 32 3.69 4.96 13.09
CA MET A 32 3.30 6.01 12.14
C MET A 32 2.59 7.20 12.82
N GLU A 33 1.82 6.94 13.89
CA GLU A 33 1.22 7.96 14.75
C GLU A 33 2.26 8.68 15.63
N ALA A 34 3.19 7.93 16.24
CA ALA A 34 4.14 8.47 17.21
C ALA A 34 5.33 9.22 16.59
N ASP A 35 5.82 8.79 15.43
CA ASP A 35 6.85 9.49 14.66
C ASP A 35 6.61 9.33 13.14
N PRO A 36 6.01 10.38 12.50
CA PRO A 36 5.85 10.44 11.05
C PRO A 36 7.16 10.26 10.25
N ASN A 37 8.32 10.51 10.86
CA ASN A 37 9.64 10.35 10.23
C ASN A 37 10.23 8.94 10.39
N TYR A 38 9.66 8.09 11.23
CA TYR A 38 10.17 6.72 11.44
C TYR A 38 10.09 5.89 10.14
N ALA A 39 9.12 6.20 9.27
CA ALA A 39 9.03 5.65 7.92
C ALA A 39 10.28 5.93 7.04
N LEU A 40 11.13 6.89 7.41
CA LEU A 40 12.37 7.28 6.74
C LEU A 40 13.64 6.92 7.55
N ALA A 41 13.56 6.82 8.87
CA ALA A 41 14.72 6.55 9.74
C ALA A 41 15.32 5.13 9.59
N GLY A 42 14.58 4.21 8.96
CA GLY A 42 14.98 2.82 8.72
C GLY A 42 16.02 2.62 7.60
N ARG A 43 17.29 3.01 7.83
CA ARG A 43 18.49 2.61 7.04
C ARG A 43 18.82 3.35 5.74
N MET A 44 18.76 4.68 5.71
CA MET A 44 19.48 5.42 4.66
C MET A 44 21.00 5.39 4.86
N ARG A 45 21.71 4.60 4.03
CA ARG A 45 23.15 4.80 3.79
C ARG A 45 23.34 6.10 2.99
N GLN A 46 23.69 7.19 3.69
CA GLN A 46 24.43 8.35 3.18
C GLN A 46 24.21 8.81 1.70
N VAL A 47 23.00 9.20 1.25
CA VAL A 47 22.87 10.11 0.07
C VAL A 47 21.61 11.01 0.09
N MET A 48 21.20 11.59 1.22
CA MET A 48 20.17 12.65 1.16
C MET A 48 20.36 13.75 2.23
N PRO A 49 20.45 15.04 1.86
CA PRO A 49 20.46 16.15 2.81
C PRO A 49 19.15 16.24 3.61
N PRO A 50 19.18 16.65 4.89
CA PRO A 50 17.97 16.88 5.69
C PRO A 50 16.97 17.83 5.02
N GLU A 51 17.47 18.82 4.27
CA GLU A 51 16.68 19.78 3.49
C GLU A 51 15.85 19.15 2.37
N ASN A 52 16.24 17.96 1.90
CA ASN A 52 15.49 17.14 0.94
C ASN A 52 14.65 16.04 1.61
N LEU A 53 14.79 15.80 2.93
CA LEU A 53 13.88 14.98 3.74
C LEU A 53 12.70 15.81 4.27
N MET A 54 12.99 17.08 4.59
CA MET A 54 12.08 18.21 4.35
C MET A 54 11.71 18.27 2.84
N ARG A 55 10.87 19.19 2.39
CA ARG A 55 10.36 19.26 0.98
C ARG A 55 9.46 18.08 0.53
N TYR A 56 9.55 16.88 1.11
CA TYR A 56 8.49 15.84 1.06
C TYR A 56 7.20 16.27 1.81
N PHE A 57 6.89 17.58 1.85
CA PHE A 57 5.92 18.23 2.73
C PHE A 57 4.45 18.07 2.29
N ARG A 58 4.08 16.84 1.93
CA ARG A 58 2.71 16.31 2.10
C ARG A 58 2.65 15.09 3.04
N GLN A 59 3.77 14.76 3.70
CA GLN A 59 3.88 13.64 4.65
C GLN A 59 2.65 13.47 5.55
N ARG A 60 2.17 14.53 6.21
CA ARG A 60 1.05 14.40 7.17
C ARG A 60 -0.21 13.84 6.52
N GLU A 61 -0.72 14.44 5.44
CA GLU A 61 -1.95 13.93 4.80
C GLU A 61 -1.73 12.53 4.21
N ARG A 62 -0.57 12.28 3.57
CA ARG A 62 -0.24 10.96 3.01
C ARG A 62 -0.16 9.87 4.10
N ILE A 63 0.46 10.18 5.23
CA ILE A 63 0.53 9.28 6.40
C ILE A 63 -0.86 9.09 7.00
N GLU A 64 -1.68 10.14 7.10
CA GLU A 64 -3.08 10.04 7.53
C GLU A 64 -3.92 9.17 6.58
N ARG A 65 -3.77 9.28 5.24
CA ARG A 65 -4.48 8.40 4.28
C ARG A 65 -4.00 6.96 4.35
N ALA A 66 -2.69 6.72 4.38
CA ALA A 66 -2.13 5.39 4.58
C ALA A 66 -2.58 4.77 5.91
N HIS A 67 -2.67 5.58 6.98
CA HIS A 67 -3.19 5.17 8.28
C HIS A 67 -4.67 4.79 8.23
N CYS A 68 -5.52 5.58 7.55
CA CYS A 68 -6.91 5.21 7.30
C CYS A 68 -7.03 3.89 6.52
N ILE A 69 -6.21 3.67 5.49
CA ILE A 69 -6.18 2.38 4.77
C ILE A 69 -5.83 1.23 5.73
N PHE A 70 -4.83 1.41 6.59
CA PHE A 70 -4.45 0.43 7.63
C PHE A 70 -5.59 0.15 8.62
N GLN A 71 -6.25 1.19 9.14
CA GLN A 71 -7.40 1.07 10.06
C GLN A 71 -8.54 0.27 9.42
N TYR A 72 -8.90 0.61 8.18
CA TYR A 72 -9.94 -0.09 7.42
C TYR A 72 -9.56 -1.55 7.15
N LEU A 73 -8.32 -1.82 6.73
CA LEU A 73 -7.85 -3.19 6.47
C LEU A 73 -7.80 -4.04 7.75
N LEU A 74 -7.43 -3.49 8.90
CA LEU A 74 -7.51 -4.20 10.19
C LEU A 74 -8.96 -4.44 10.63
N THR A 75 -9.84 -3.46 10.44
CA THR A 75 -11.27 -3.59 10.73
C THR A 75 -11.87 -4.72 9.89
N PHE A 76 -11.61 -4.71 8.58
CA PHE A 76 -12.05 -5.74 7.65
C PHE A 76 -11.36 -7.11 7.83
N LEU A 77 -10.18 -7.15 8.46
CA LEU A 77 -9.59 -8.41 8.88
C LEU A 77 -10.39 -9.03 10.03
N GLY A 78 -10.93 -8.21 10.95
CA GLY A 78 -11.81 -8.67 12.03
C GLY A 78 -13.23 -9.02 11.58
N HIS A 79 -13.85 -8.15 10.78
CA HIS A 79 -15.24 -8.26 10.34
C HIS A 79 -15.46 -7.65 8.95
N ILE A 80 -16.08 -8.39 8.03
CA ILE A 80 -16.49 -7.88 6.71
C ILE A 80 -17.94 -7.39 6.83
N PRO A 81 -18.23 -6.09 6.60
CA PRO A 81 -19.57 -5.56 6.78
C PRO A 81 -20.56 -6.14 5.77
N SER A 82 -21.76 -6.43 6.27
CA SER A 82 -22.93 -6.86 5.50
C SER A 82 -23.72 -5.68 4.92
N GLU A 83 -24.61 -5.96 3.96
CA GLU A 83 -25.50 -4.93 3.39
C GLU A 83 -26.45 -4.32 4.42
N GLU A 84 -26.82 -5.07 5.47
CA GLU A 84 -27.73 -4.57 6.51
C GLU A 84 -27.04 -3.56 7.43
N GLU A 85 -25.77 -3.80 7.78
CA GLU A 85 -24.95 -2.88 8.56
C GLU A 85 -24.72 -1.57 7.78
N VAL A 86 -24.28 -1.65 6.52
CA VAL A 86 -24.00 -0.45 5.71
C VAL A 86 -25.25 0.37 5.40
N ARG A 87 -26.43 -0.28 5.26
CA ARG A 87 -27.70 0.43 4.99
C ARG A 87 -28.15 1.33 6.14
N GLY A 88 -27.67 1.11 7.36
CA GLY A 88 -27.91 1.96 8.52
C GLY A 88 -26.93 3.12 8.69
N ASP A 89 -25.78 3.08 8.02
CA ASP A 89 -24.68 4.02 8.22
C ASP A 89 -24.76 5.27 7.32
N LEU A 90 -24.21 6.38 7.83
CA LEU A 90 -24.06 7.63 7.07
C LEU A 90 -22.98 7.55 5.97
N VAL A 91 -22.21 6.47 5.92
CA VAL A 91 -21.00 6.32 5.14
C VAL A 91 -20.86 4.87 4.67
N ASP A 92 -20.70 4.66 3.38
CA ASP A 92 -20.30 3.35 2.83
C ASP A 92 -18.79 3.09 3.13
N PRO A 93 -18.44 2.03 3.88
CA PRO A 93 -17.05 1.68 4.18
C PRO A 93 -16.19 1.39 2.93
N ALA A 94 -16.78 0.84 1.88
CA ALA A 94 -16.09 0.56 0.62
C ALA A 94 -15.83 1.85 -0.17
N GLU A 95 -16.78 2.80 -0.20
CA GLU A 95 -16.55 4.12 -0.80
C GLU A 95 -15.49 4.94 -0.05
N GLN A 96 -15.50 4.91 1.29
CA GLN A 96 -14.47 5.63 2.05
C GLN A 96 -13.08 5.05 1.81
N LEU A 97 -12.91 3.72 1.88
CA LEU A 97 -11.64 3.10 1.49
C LEU A 97 -11.29 3.46 0.04
N ARG A 98 -12.27 3.58 -0.88
CA ARG A 98 -12.02 3.86 -2.31
C ARG A 98 -11.44 5.26 -2.47
N SER A 99 -11.94 6.22 -1.70
CA SER A 99 -11.38 7.57 -1.67
C SER A 99 -9.91 7.59 -1.20
N PHE A 100 -9.55 6.81 -0.18
CA PHE A 100 -8.18 6.77 0.35
C PHE A 100 -7.22 6.04 -0.60
N VAL A 101 -7.63 4.90 -1.17
CA VAL A 101 -6.80 4.19 -2.16
C VAL A 101 -6.67 5.00 -3.46
N ALA A 102 -7.71 5.73 -3.88
CA ALA A 102 -7.63 6.65 -5.01
C ALA A 102 -6.62 7.78 -4.78
N TYR A 103 -6.58 8.35 -3.57
CA TYR A 103 -5.59 9.36 -3.19
C TYR A 103 -4.16 8.80 -3.31
N GLU A 104 -3.87 7.65 -2.69
CA GLU A 104 -2.54 7.01 -2.77
C GLU A 104 -2.13 6.66 -4.22
N VAL A 105 -3.10 6.30 -5.07
CA VAL A 105 -2.87 6.06 -6.50
C VAL A 105 -2.52 7.36 -7.25
N ASP A 106 -3.13 8.49 -6.88
CA ASP A 106 -2.83 9.80 -7.48
C ASP A 106 -1.47 10.35 -7.05
N LEU A 107 -1.01 10.04 -5.82
CA LEU A 107 0.32 10.43 -5.35
C LEU A 107 1.44 9.92 -6.28
N LEU A 108 1.24 8.80 -6.97
CA LEU A 108 2.18 8.31 -7.99
C LEU A 108 2.50 9.37 -9.06
N LEU A 109 1.57 10.28 -9.34
CA LEU A 109 1.72 11.34 -10.32
C LEU A 109 2.40 12.61 -9.77
N GLU A 110 2.61 12.73 -8.46
CA GLU A 110 3.29 13.90 -7.86
C GLU A 110 4.80 13.89 -8.15
N GLN A 111 5.38 15.07 -8.33
CA GLN A 111 6.77 15.21 -8.81
C GLN A 111 7.80 14.61 -7.85
N ASP A 112 7.59 14.71 -6.54
CA ASP A 112 8.50 14.15 -5.54
C ASP A 112 8.48 12.61 -5.54
N VAL A 113 7.31 12.00 -5.77
CA VAL A 113 7.17 10.56 -5.95
C VAL A 113 7.86 10.09 -7.23
N ARG A 114 7.69 10.80 -8.35
CA ARG A 114 8.43 10.51 -9.60
C ARG A 114 9.94 10.58 -9.40
N ASN A 115 10.42 11.63 -8.73
CA ASN A 115 11.84 11.82 -8.42
C ASN A 115 12.37 10.67 -7.53
N ALA A 116 11.63 10.27 -6.50
CA ALA A 116 12.01 9.16 -5.62
C ALA A 116 12.08 7.83 -6.39
N VAL A 117 11.09 7.53 -7.23
CA VAL A 117 11.11 6.32 -8.09
C VAL A 117 12.31 6.33 -9.04
N PHE A 118 12.64 7.47 -9.65
CA PHE A 118 13.81 7.61 -10.53
C PHE A 118 15.13 7.39 -9.77
N GLN A 119 15.27 7.95 -8.57
CA GLN A 119 16.46 7.77 -7.72
C GLN A 119 16.63 6.31 -7.25
N GLU A 120 15.57 5.70 -6.72
CA GLU A 120 15.59 4.33 -6.19
C GLU A 120 15.91 3.27 -7.26
N THR A 121 15.46 3.52 -8.50
CA THR A 121 15.73 2.65 -9.66
C THR A 121 17.07 2.93 -10.36
N ASN A 122 17.75 4.05 -10.05
CA ASN A 122 19.04 4.42 -10.63
C ASN A 122 20.11 4.83 -9.58
N PRO A 123 20.33 4.05 -8.50
CA PRO A 123 21.04 4.52 -7.31
C PRO A 123 22.53 4.87 -7.52
N ASN A 124 23.15 4.43 -8.62
CA ASN A 124 24.58 4.64 -8.91
C ASN A 124 24.85 5.27 -10.31
N GLY A 125 23.82 5.66 -11.06
CA GLY A 125 23.96 6.27 -12.40
C GLY A 125 24.66 5.41 -13.49
N LEU A 126 24.99 4.15 -13.23
CA LEU A 126 25.88 3.33 -14.07
C LEU A 126 25.15 2.23 -14.86
N HIS A 127 25.36 2.27 -16.17
CA HIS A 127 25.24 1.21 -17.19
C HIS A 127 23.92 0.44 -17.43
N HIS A 128 22.96 0.41 -16.51
CA HIS A 128 21.59 -0.10 -16.77
C HIS A 128 20.50 0.91 -16.37
N ALA A 129 20.83 2.20 -16.43
CA ALA A 129 19.92 3.26 -16.01
C ALA A 129 18.63 3.27 -16.86
N ARG A 130 17.47 3.12 -16.21
CA ARG A 130 16.18 3.39 -16.87
C ARG A 130 16.09 4.89 -17.10
N SER A 131 15.75 5.31 -18.32
CA SER A 131 15.60 6.74 -18.57
C SER A 131 14.48 7.33 -17.70
N GLU A 132 14.57 8.62 -17.40
CA GLU A 132 13.52 9.34 -16.66
C GLU A 132 12.16 9.17 -17.34
N GLY A 133 12.13 9.25 -18.68
CA GLY A 133 10.93 9.01 -19.48
C GLY A 133 10.39 7.57 -19.41
N ASP A 134 11.23 6.56 -19.17
CA ASP A 134 10.73 5.19 -18.95
C ASP A 134 10.17 5.00 -17.54
N CYS A 135 10.74 5.68 -16.55
CA CYS A 135 10.19 5.74 -15.21
C CYS A 135 8.82 6.45 -15.20
N GLU A 136 8.71 7.59 -15.90
CA GLU A 136 7.44 8.32 -16.05
C GLU A 136 6.38 7.49 -16.78
N LYS A 137 6.71 6.85 -17.90
CA LYS A 137 5.79 5.93 -18.62
C LYS A 137 5.28 4.81 -17.70
N ARG A 138 6.17 4.20 -16.90
CA ARG A 138 5.82 3.13 -15.94
C ARG A 138 4.87 3.63 -14.86
N ILE A 139 5.14 4.82 -14.30
CA ILE A 139 4.27 5.48 -13.31
C ILE A 139 2.88 5.78 -13.90
N LEU A 140 2.82 6.37 -15.10
CA LEU A 140 1.57 6.70 -15.79
C LEU A 140 0.75 5.44 -16.12
N LEU A 141 1.41 4.37 -16.56
CA LEU A 141 0.75 3.08 -16.83
C LEU A 141 0.18 2.47 -15.54
N MET A 142 0.96 2.49 -14.45
CA MET A 142 0.54 1.98 -13.14
C MET A 142 -0.65 2.78 -12.59
N ASN A 143 -0.58 4.10 -12.54
CA ASN A 143 -1.69 4.95 -12.10
C ASN A 143 -2.97 4.69 -12.91
N ARG A 144 -2.88 4.65 -14.26
CA ARG A 144 -4.05 4.35 -15.12
C ARG A 144 -4.63 2.96 -14.86
N MET A 145 -3.79 1.95 -14.67
CA MET A 145 -4.23 0.59 -14.35
C MET A 145 -4.97 0.56 -13.01
N LEU A 146 -4.41 1.18 -11.96
CA LEU A 146 -4.99 1.21 -10.62
C LEU A 146 -6.28 2.04 -10.60
N ARG A 147 -6.34 3.19 -11.27
CA ARG A 147 -7.58 3.96 -11.46
C ARG A 147 -8.65 3.14 -12.19
N GLY A 148 -8.27 2.38 -13.22
CA GLY A 148 -9.16 1.46 -13.93
C GLY A 148 -9.63 0.26 -13.10
N MET A 149 -8.92 -0.11 -12.03
CA MET A 149 -9.37 -1.08 -11.04
C MET A 149 -10.36 -0.46 -10.04
N LEU A 150 -10.07 0.75 -9.53
CA LEU A 150 -10.92 1.48 -8.59
C LEU A 150 -12.27 1.90 -9.18
N ALA A 151 -12.30 2.21 -10.49
CA ALA A 151 -13.51 2.59 -11.22
C ALA A 151 -14.47 1.41 -11.48
N LYS A 152 -14.13 0.18 -11.08
CA LYS A 152 -15.05 -0.95 -11.15
C LYS A 152 -16.04 -0.90 -9.99
N CYS A 153 -17.31 -0.75 -10.33
CA CYS A 153 -18.41 -1.00 -9.40
C CYS A 153 -18.68 -2.50 -9.38
N GLU A 154 -18.50 -3.12 -8.22
CA GLU A 154 -18.86 -4.52 -7.96
C GLU A 154 -20.27 -4.57 -7.36
N GLY A 155 -20.99 -5.69 -7.54
CA GLY A 155 -22.40 -5.80 -7.18
C GLY A 155 -22.71 -6.02 -5.70
N ASP A 156 -21.71 -6.34 -4.88
CA ASP A 156 -21.85 -6.51 -3.42
C ASP A 156 -20.63 -5.98 -2.66
N ILE A 157 -20.79 -5.73 -1.35
CA ILE A 157 -19.77 -5.15 -0.48
C ILE A 157 -18.51 -6.03 -0.38
N PRO A 158 -18.58 -7.35 -0.11
CA PRO A 158 -17.40 -8.22 -0.14
C PRO A 158 -16.62 -8.16 -1.45
N ALA A 159 -17.30 -8.16 -2.61
CA ALA A 159 -16.67 -8.07 -3.92
C ALA A 159 -15.99 -6.70 -4.12
N ALA A 160 -16.67 -5.60 -3.74
CA ALA A 160 -16.09 -4.25 -3.78
C ALA A 160 -14.82 -4.17 -2.93
N LEU A 161 -14.88 -4.61 -1.67
CA LEU A 161 -13.73 -4.67 -0.75
C LEU A 161 -12.62 -5.59 -1.28
N GLY A 162 -12.96 -6.69 -1.96
CA GLY A 162 -12.00 -7.59 -2.59
C GLY A 162 -11.26 -6.96 -3.78
N GLY A 163 -11.97 -6.26 -4.66
CA GLY A 163 -11.38 -5.52 -5.78
C GLY A 163 -10.50 -4.35 -5.32
N MET A 164 -10.91 -3.71 -4.25
CA MET A 164 -10.19 -2.66 -3.54
C MET A 164 -8.87 -3.14 -2.94
N CYS A 165 -8.92 -4.21 -2.15
CA CYS A 165 -7.73 -4.85 -1.60
C CYS A 165 -6.78 -5.30 -2.71
N ARG A 166 -7.30 -5.78 -3.85
CA ARG A 166 -6.47 -6.11 -5.02
C ARG A 166 -5.75 -4.88 -5.59
N THR A 167 -6.38 -3.69 -5.56
CA THR A 167 -5.72 -2.44 -5.96
C THR A 167 -4.58 -2.08 -5.00
N VAL A 168 -4.81 -2.20 -3.70
CA VAL A 168 -3.79 -1.99 -2.66
C VAL A 168 -2.61 -2.95 -2.82
N GLU A 169 -2.87 -4.24 -3.09
CA GLU A 169 -1.83 -5.22 -3.42
C GLU A 169 -0.98 -4.75 -4.60
N GLN A 170 -1.60 -4.35 -5.72
CA GLN A 170 -0.86 -3.90 -6.92
C GLN A 170 -0.04 -2.62 -6.66
N LEU A 171 -0.55 -1.68 -5.85
CA LEU A 171 0.18 -0.49 -5.44
C LEU A 171 1.43 -0.84 -4.60
N ALA A 172 1.29 -1.76 -3.64
CA ALA A 172 2.44 -2.23 -2.86
C ALA A 172 3.45 -3.00 -3.74
N LEU A 173 2.99 -3.86 -4.66
CA LEU A 173 3.87 -4.55 -5.62
C LEU A 173 4.64 -3.58 -6.54
N PHE A 174 4.05 -2.44 -6.91
CA PHE A 174 4.78 -1.39 -7.64
C PHE A 174 5.99 -0.89 -6.84
N TRP A 175 5.79 -0.57 -5.57
CA TRP A 175 6.86 -0.15 -4.66
C TRP A 175 7.90 -1.24 -4.42
N PHE A 176 7.48 -2.50 -4.32
CA PHE A 176 8.39 -3.63 -4.21
C PHE A 176 9.32 -3.72 -5.43
N ASP A 177 8.80 -3.55 -6.65
CA ASP A 177 9.59 -3.53 -7.88
C ASP A 177 10.44 -2.26 -8.04
N VAL A 178 10.03 -1.11 -7.48
CA VAL A 178 10.89 0.10 -7.38
C VAL A 178 12.17 -0.19 -6.56
N HIS A 179 12.06 -1.00 -5.51
CA HIS A 179 13.20 -1.39 -4.65
C HIS A 179 13.85 -2.74 -5.04
N ASP A 180 13.69 -3.19 -6.29
CA ASP A 180 14.22 -4.47 -6.83
C ASP A 180 13.85 -5.71 -5.98
N ASN A 181 12.66 -5.67 -5.36
CA ASN A 181 12.14 -6.68 -4.44
C ASN A 181 13.04 -6.96 -3.21
N ASP A 182 13.99 -6.07 -2.86
CA ASP A 182 14.74 -6.18 -1.61
C ASP A 182 13.88 -5.71 -0.44
N ILE A 183 13.32 -6.68 0.29
CA ILE A 183 12.53 -6.49 1.51
C ILE A 183 13.22 -5.61 2.58
N ARG A 184 14.55 -5.42 2.50
CA ARG A 184 15.32 -4.56 3.42
C ARG A 184 15.33 -3.08 3.02
N ARG A 185 14.87 -2.75 1.80
CA ARG A 185 14.72 -1.38 1.26
C ARG A 185 13.25 -0.95 1.22
N VAL A 186 12.33 -1.88 1.02
CA VAL A 186 10.88 -1.65 1.06
C VAL A 186 10.45 -1.14 2.45
N ARG A 187 9.55 -0.14 2.51
CA ARG A 187 9.03 0.38 3.77
C ARG A 187 8.18 -0.68 4.48
N ARG A 188 8.29 -0.77 5.82
CA ARG A 188 7.51 -1.73 6.63
C ARG A 188 6.00 -1.54 6.45
N SER A 189 5.54 -0.30 6.25
CA SER A 189 4.14 0.02 5.93
C SER A 189 3.65 -0.66 4.65
N ASP A 190 4.43 -0.64 3.56
CA ASP A 190 4.01 -1.23 2.27
C ASP A 190 3.90 -2.76 2.37
N ILE A 191 4.77 -3.38 3.16
CA ILE A 191 4.75 -4.83 3.45
C ILE A 191 3.46 -5.21 4.19
N PHE A 192 3.15 -4.55 5.31
CA PHE A 192 1.96 -4.91 6.09
C PHE A 192 0.65 -4.46 5.42
N MET A 193 0.66 -3.38 4.64
CA MET A 193 -0.49 -2.98 3.82
C MET A 193 -0.79 -4.03 2.73
N PHE A 194 0.24 -4.57 2.06
CA PHE A 194 0.09 -5.72 1.14
C PHE A 194 -0.48 -6.95 1.86
N LEU A 195 0.07 -7.30 3.02
CA LEU A 195 -0.36 -8.48 3.78
C LEU A 195 -1.80 -8.39 4.25
N LEU A 196 -2.19 -7.27 4.87
CA LEU A 196 -3.57 -7.08 5.31
C LEU A 196 -4.54 -7.10 4.13
N ALA A 197 -4.22 -6.41 3.03
CA ALA A 197 -5.04 -6.44 1.82
C ALA A 197 -5.20 -7.86 1.26
N HIS A 198 -4.13 -8.66 1.28
CA HIS A 198 -4.17 -10.06 0.85
C HIS A 198 -5.09 -10.93 1.72
N LEU A 199 -5.00 -10.78 3.05
CA LEU A 199 -5.83 -11.51 4.01
C LEU A 199 -7.31 -11.10 3.89
N VAL A 200 -7.60 -9.79 3.88
CA VAL A 200 -8.96 -9.26 3.72
C VAL A 200 -9.56 -9.72 2.39
N ARG A 201 -8.84 -9.58 1.26
CA ARG A 201 -9.30 -10.07 -0.05
C ARG A 201 -9.58 -11.58 -0.05
N SER A 202 -8.86 -12.35 0.77
CA SER A 202 -9.09 -13.79 0.88
C SER A 202 -10.34 -14.11 1.70
N ARG A 203 -10.71 -13.30 2.70
CA ARG A 203 -12.00 -13.35 3.40
C ARG A 203 -13.18 -12.86 2.55
N CYS A 204 -12.95 -11.90 1.66
CA CYS A 204 -13.95 -11.41 0.69
C CYS A 204 -14.37 -12.47 -0.35
N ARG A 205 -13.62 -13.56 -0.52
CA ARG A 205 -14.01 -14.68 -1.37
C ARG A 205 -15.11 -15.47 -0.66
N ARG A 206 -16.34 -15.44 -1.17
CA ARG A 206 -17.42 -16.33 -0.72
C ARG A 206 -16.90 -17.79 -0.76
N PRO A 207 -17.15 -18.62 0.26
CA PRO A 207 -16.94 -20.06 0.12
C PRO A 207 -17.83 -20.58 -1.01
N SER A 208 -17.22 -21.38 -1.89
CA SER A 208 -17.87 -22.03 -3.04
C SER A 208 -18.77 -23.19 -2.62
#